data_AF-A0A1C4YDT5-F1
#
_entry.id   AF-A0A1C4YDT5-F1
#
_cell.length_a   1.000
_cell.length_b   1.000
_cell.length_c   1.000
_cell.angle_alpha   90.00
_cell.angle_beta   90.00
_cell.angle_gamma   90.00
#
_symmetry.space_group_name_H-M   'P 1'
#
loop_
_entity.id
_entity.type
_entity.pdbx_description
1 polymer ?
#
loop_
_entity_poly.entity_id
_entity_poly.type
_entity_poly.pdbx_seq_one_letter_code
_entity_poly.pdbx_strand_id
1 'polypeptide(L)'
;MARELGTTYVQRVCARFSIMAVIVAGTLLCAPPPVSAALSKAFAIGLFGPSEQRVLAAKGTADGSTVGIATYIADGASGVNMQRWKFDFSSTQPYNPPRHLYRIVNVQTGLCLGRIATGGPQVQLRSCTASGASLTWYAQLPKYAGGLWLRNNASTECLNGLYSSGSAALDLCYDLPTGESPGRRWVLRTGPFQCATDGTVLCVRPEQPIFGLMDTWQQQVISFSGATYSNILNFLRWGTLDGQGANGKSEEFEFGWESRYSSAPREENAYWLEFDSSSYEYHSLSDVPGGSGADGRLHTYMVVPSENSQHSLYFDFNPVATTTKAESARIGESSGGLVAETVEAAAFPAPFQHRMQLFDGNNVWRRPWVAEVSTNEVYPCDAPRNAPATGGPNTPPRCLNTSTVLKAGATPPAVDYLAISKPSSATLHTSVPAAQKNGVVDRIYNGVDQRALANCMAVNPGRCLQDVPGLAECIKAHKSCNLTSRHSLKRRTTDAPLGSEQQALKLARRAIVLSGDTPFAAAKVHVVSAEEYARVASVSDLQSSKEDLIVVSGSEPVRSLLGREVRGHSGYNLAFRKSTGSLLHACLGAACPDIS
;
A
#
# COMPACT_ATOMS: atom_id res chain seq x y z
N MET A 1 -28.88 4.04 63.20
CA MET A 1 -28.64 2.64 63.62
C MET A 1 -27.17 2.55 63.99
N ALA A 2 -26.78 2.57 65.26
CA ALA A 2 -26.78 1.43 66.19
C ALA A 2 -25.96 0.24 65.66
N ARG A 3 -24.79 0.00 66.30
CA ARG A 3 -24.03 -1.25 66.57
C ARG A 3 -23.84 -2.27 65.42
N GLU A 4 -22.66 -2.82 65.13
CA GLU A 4 -21.85 -3.79 65.91
C GLU A 4 -20.50 -4.02 65.16
N LEU A 5 -19.33 -3.88 65.79
CA LEU A 5 -18.40 -4.94 66.28
C LEU A 5 -17.83 -5.94 65.25
N GLY A 6 -16.48 -6.03 65.19
CA GLY A 6 -15.77 -7.13 64.52
C GLY A 6 -14.27 -6.89 64.25
N THR A 7 -13.42 -7.07 65.27
CA THR A 7 -11.94 -6.93 65.31
C THR A 7 -11.17 -8.20 64.90
N THR A 8 -10.01 -8.04 64.22
CA THR A 8 -8.71 -8.79 64.36
C THR A 8 -7.71 -8.21 63.32
N TYR A 9 -6.60 -7.50 63.60
CA TYR A 9 -5.31 -7.83 64.28
C TYR A 9 -4.74 -9.18 63.78
N VAL A 10 -3.53 -9.42 63.25
CA VAL A 10 -2.13 -8.86 63.26
C VAL A 10 -1.44 -9.51 62.03
N GLN A 11 -0.37 -9.06 61.36
CA GLN A 11 1.00 -9.04 61.86
C GLN A 11 1.96 -8.57 60.76
N ARG A 12 2.71 -7.50 61.06
CA ARG A 12 3.92 -7.11 60.34
C ARG A 12 5.02 -8.12 60.65
N VAL A 13 5.69 -8.64 59.62
CA VAL A 13 7.05 -9.17 59.76
C VAL A 13 7.95 -8.37 58.83
N CYS A 14 8.73 -7.47 59.43
CA CYS A 14 9.94 -6.94 58.83
C CYS A 14 11.02 -8.01 58.92
N ALA A 15 11.48 -8.52 57.77
CA ALA A 15 12.77 -9.18 57.69
C ALA A 15 13.67 -8.34 56.78
N ARG A 16 14.62 -7.65 57.43
CA ARG A 16 15.78 -7.02 56.80
C ARG A 16 16.70 -8.14 56.31
N PHE A 17 16.98 -8.20 55.02
CA PHE A 17 18.23 -8.75 54.51
C PHE A 17 18.84 -7.74 53.55
N SER A 18 20.00 -7.22 53.97
CA SER A 18 20.85 -6.34 53.20
C SER A 18 21.87 -7.16 52.40
N ILE A 19 22.05 -6.74 51.14
CA ILE A 19 23.26 -6.84 50.31
C ILE A 19 23.60 -8.22 49.72
N MET A 20 23.29 -8.38 48.42
CA MET A 20 24.34 -8.51 47.40
C MET A 20 23.83 -7.94 46.08
N ALA A 21 24.58 -6.97 45.55
CA ALA A 21 24.38 -6.39 44.25
C ALA A 21 24.83 -7.37 43.16
N VAL A 22 23.91 -7.77 42.29
CA VAL A 22 24.23 -8.20 40.92
C VAL A 22 23.48 -7.26 40.00
N ILE A 23 24.20 -6.27 39.44
CA ILE A 23 23.70 -5.49 38.32
C ILE A 23 23.77 -6.41 37.10
N VAL A 24 22.72 -7.20 36.89
CA VAL A 24 22.43 -7.74 35.57
C VAL A 24 21.78 -6.60 34.81
N ALA A 25 22.48 -6.05 33.82
CA ALA A 25 21.88 -5.19 32.80
C ALA A 25 20.90 -6.05 31.98
N GLY A 26 19.72 -6.30 32.55
CA GLY A 26 18.61 -6.93 31.87
C GLY A 26 18.03 -5.92 30.89
N THR A 27 18.40 -6.05 29.62
CA THR A 27 17.62 -5.52 28.51
C THR A 27 16.19 -6.03 28.65
N LEU A 28 15.29 -5.20 29.18
CA LEU A 28 13.85 -5.38 29.09
C LEU A 28 13.48 -5.32 27.60
N LEU A 29 13.67 -6.43 26.91
CA LEU A 29 13.01 -6.71 25.64
C LEU A 29 11.53 -6.83 26.01
N CYS A 30 10.77 -5.74 25.86
CA CYS A 30 9.32 -5.81 25.81
C CYS A 30 8.98 -6.81 24.70
N ALA A 31 8.61 -8.02 25.07
CA ALA A 31 7.98 -8.93 24.15
C ALA A 31 6.76 -8.20 23.57
N PRO A 32 6.60 -8.14 22.24
CA PRO A 32 5.38 -7.59 21.66
C PRO A 32 4.18 -8.33 22.27
N PRO A 33 3.08 -7.63 22.60
CA PRO A 33 1.89 -8.28 23.11
C PRO A 33 1.48 -9.41 22.15
N PRO A 34 0.98 -10.55 22.65
CA PRO A 34 0.53 -11.64 21.80
C PRO A 34 -0.45 -11.11 20.78
N VAL A 35 -0.22 -11.47 19.50
CA VAL A 35 -1.08 -11.12 18.38
C VAL A 35 -2.46 -11.69 18.67
N SER A 36 -3.36 -10.87 19.21
CA SER A 36 -4.76 -11.22 19.36
C SER A 36 -5.29 -11.57 17.98
N ALA A 37 -6.10 -12.64 17.90
CA ALA A 37 -6.80 -13.02 16.67
C ALA A 37 -7.39 -11.76 16.03
N ALA A 38 -7.07 -11.53 14.75
CA ALA A 38 -7.46 -10.31 14.06
C ALA A 38 -8.97 -10.13 14.17
N LEU A 39 -9.41 -9.10 14.90
CA LEU A 39 -10.81 -8.72 14.93
C LEU A 39 -11.18 -8.24 13.52
N SER A 40 -12.25 -8.79 12.93
CA SER A 40 -12.79 -8.35 11.64
C SER A 40 -12.87 -6.83 11.58
N LYS A 41 -12.22 -6.24 10.57
CA LYS A 41 -12.14 -4.80 10.35
C LYS A 41 -13.55 -4.26 10.04
N ALA A 42 -13.85 -3.08 10.55
CA ALA A 42 -15.11 -2.42 10.25
C ALA A 42 -14.99 -1.47 9.05
N PHE A 43 -15.99 -1.51 8.17
CA PHE A 43 -16.08 -0.70 6.95
C PHE A 43 -17.39 0.08 6.92
N ALA A 44 -17.43 1.21 6.23
CA ALA A 44 -18.69 1.72 5.73
C ALA A 44 -19.07 0.94 4.46
N ILE A 45 -20.35 0.63 4.28
CA ILE A 45 -20.86 0.00 3.05
C ILE A 45 -21.46 1.13 2.20
N GLY A 46 -20.69 1.65 1.25
CA GLY A 46 -21.05 2.81 0.44
C GLY A 46 -21.61 2.46 -0.92
N LEU A 47 -22.44 3.31 -1.49
CA LEU A 47 -22.81 3.20 -2.89
C LEU A 47 -21.57 3.42 -3.77
N PHE A 48 -21.49 2.68 -4.88
CA PHE A 48 -20.35 2.75 -5.81
C PHE A 48 -20.37 4.08 -6.58
N GLY A 49 -19.19 4.69 -6.71
CA GLY A 49 -19.00 5.93 -7.46
C GLY A 49 -17.83 6.75 -6.90
N PRO A 50 -17.05 7.45 -7.75
CA PRO A 50 -15.81 8.12 -7.36
C PRO A 50 -16.03 9.17 -6.27
N SER A 51 -17.09 9.97 -6.40
CA SER A 51 -17.47 11.04 -5.46
C SER A 51 -18.74 10.70 -4.65
N GLU A 52 -19.20 9.46 -4.71
CA GLU A 52 -20.40 9.03 -3.99
C GLU A 52 -20.09 8.90 -2.49
N GLN A 53 -20.82 9.63 -1.65
CA GLN A 53 -20.61 9.64 -0.20
C GLN A 53 -21.70 8.91 0.57
N ARG A 54 -22.73 8.41 -0.11
CA ARG A 54 -23.84 7.72 0.54
C ARG A 54 -23.42 6.34 1.02
N VAL A 55 -23.69 6.06 2.30
CA VAL A 55 -23.35 4.81 2.98
C VAL A 55 -24.52 4.24 3.77
N LEU A 56 -24.47 2.94 4.00
CA LEU A 56 -25.39 2.21 4.85
C LEU A 56 -25.24 2.64 6.32
N ALA A 57 -26.35 2.99 6.96
CA ALA A 57 -26.37 3.45 8.34
C ALA A 57 -27.56 2.86 9.11
N ALA A 58 -27.30 2.40 10.34
CA ALA A 58 -28.37 2.16 11.30
C ALA A 58 -29.09 3.48 11.62
N LYS A 59 -30.43 3.44 11.77
CA LYS A 59 -31.23 4.61 12.22
C LYS A 59 -31.64 4.54 13.69
N GLY A 60 -31.35 3.42 14.35
CA GLY A 60 -31.61 3.17 15.77
C GLY A 60 -30.74 2.04 16.31
N THR A 61 -30.79 1.78 17.61
CA THR A 61 -29.91 0.81 18.28
C THR A 61 -30.59 -0.49 18.71
N ALA A 62 -31.92 -0.56 18.61
CA ALA A 62 -32.69 -1.74 19.03
C ALA A 62 -32.85 -2.76 17.88
N ASP A 63 -33.12 -4.03 18.23
CA ASP A 63 -33.62 -5.02 17.27
C ASP A 63 -34.92 -4.50 16.63
N GLY A 64 -35.03 -4.64 15.31
CA GLY A 64 -36.10 -4.08 14.49
C GLY A 64 -35.86 -2.63 14.03
N SER A 65 -34.76 -1.99 14.44
CA SER A 65 -34.44 -0.64 13.94
C SER A 65 -34.17 -0.67 12.44
N THR A 66 -34.67 0.33 11.72
CA THR A 66 -34.47 0.44 10.27
C THR A 66 -33.01 0.73 9.93
N VAL A 67 -32.56 0.20 8.80
CA VAL A 67 -31.30 0.58 8.16
C VAL A 67 -31.64 1.47 6.97
N GLY A 68 -30.84 2.51 6.74
CA GLY A 68 -31.04 3.44 5.65
C GLY A 68 -29.74 3.93 5.06
N ILE A 69 -29.84 4.95 4.21
CA ILE A 69 -28.70 5.64 3.63
C ILE A 69 -28.40 6.92 4.44
N ALA A 70 -27.13 7.26 4.57
CA ALA A 70 -26.65 8.52 5.14
C ALA A 70 -25.38 8.99 4.40
N THR A 71 -25.03 10.27 4.53
CA THR A 71 -23.71 10.78 4.09
C THR A 71 -22.62 10.19 4.97
N TYR A 72 -21.50 9.79 4.36
CA TYR A 72 -20.33 9.25 5.04
C TYR A 72 -19.85 10.20 6.14
N ILE A 73 -19.61 9.64 7.32
CA ILE A 73 -19.00 10.30 8.47
C ILE A 73 -17.58 9.76 8.62
N ALA A 74 -16.59 10.65 8.66
CA ALA A 74 -15.18 10.32 8.84
C ALA A 74 -14.90 9.70 10.21
N ASP A 75 -13.86 8.87 10.29
CA ASP A 75 -13.43 8.27 11.56
C ASP A 75 -13.06 9.35 12.59
N GLY A 76 -13.42 9.11 13.85
CA GLY A 76 -13.24 10.06 14.96
C GLY A 76 -14.39 11.04 15.19
N ALA A 77 -15.36 11.14 14.25
CA ALA A 77 -16.56 11.95 14.45
C ALA A 77 -17.68 11.20 15.21
N SER A 78 -18.57 11.95 15.86
CA SER A 78 -19.72 11.39 16.57
C SER A 78 -20.67 10.63 15.63
N GLY A 79 -21.22 9.52 16.10
CA GLY A 79 -22.17 8.70 15.32
C GLY A 79 -21.54 7.83 14.23
N VAL A 80 -20.21 7.87 14.06
CA VAL A 80 -19.51 7.10 13.01
C VAL A 80 -19.79 5.60 13.07
N ASN A 81 -19.85 5.01 14.27
CA ASN A 81 -20.09 3.58 14.47
C ASN A 81 -21.46 3.11 13.97
N MET A 82 -22.45 4.00 13.83
CA MET A 82 -23.74 3.66 13.20
C MET A 82 -23.61 3.35 11.72
N GLN A 83 -22.52 3.79 11.08
CA GLN A 83 -22.20 3.56 9.66
C GLN A 83 -21.13 2.49 9.46
N ARG A 84 -20.57 1.92 10.53
CA ARG A 84 -19.50 0.93 10.44
C ARG A 84 -20.08 -0.48 10.60
N TRP A 85 -19.65 -1.37 9.72
CA TRP A 85 -20.14 -2.74 9.59
C TRP A 85 -18.96 -3.70 9.51
N LYS A 86 -19.06 -4.82 10.22
CA LYS A 86 -18.12 -5.94 10.16
C LYS A 86 -18.73 -7.07 9.34
N PHE A 87 -17.90 -7.75 8.57
CA PHE A 87 -18.29 -8.97 7.88
C PHE A 87 -17.78 -10.15 8.71
N ASP A 88 -18.70 -11.01 9.13
CA ASP A 88 -18.41 -12.25 9.81
C ASP A 88 -18.66 -13.39 8.83
N PHE A 89 -17.58 -13.96 8.29
CA PHE A 89 -17.67 -15.10 7.38
C PHE A 89 -18.33 -16.30 8.08
N SER A 90 -19.35 -16.87 7.44
CA SER A 90 -20.11 -17.98 7.99
C SER A 90 -19.81 -19.30 7.30
N SER A 91 -19.90 -19.35 5.97
CA SER A 91 -19.73 -20.58 5.20
C SER A 91 -19.58 -20.30 3.71
N THR A 92 -19.15 -21.32 2.95
CA THR A 92 -19.15 -21.30 1.48
C THR A 92 -20.18 -22.29 0.97
N GLN A 93 -21.08 -21.85 0.09
CA GLN A 93 -22.01 -22.72 -0.62
C GLN A 93 -21.43 -23.15 -1.98
N PRO A 94 -21.64 -24.41 -2.40
CA PRO A 94 -21.04 -25.01 -3.59
C PRO A 94 -21.75 -24.60 -4.89
N TYR A 95 -21.90 -23.30 -5.12
CA TYR A 95 -22.33 -22.77 -6.42
C TYR A 95 -21.15 -22.67 -7.38
N ASN A 96 -21.42 -22.44 -8.66
CA ASN A 96 -20.40 -22.09 -9.65
C ASN A 96 -20.69 -20.69 -10.21
N PRO A 97 -19.97 -19.63 -9.78
CA PRO A 97 -18.89 -19.63 -8.79
C PRO A 97 -19.39 -19.83 -7.34
N PRO A 98 -18.53 -20.27 -6.39
CA PRO A 98 -18.90 -20.46 -5.00
C PRO A 98 -19.45 -19.17 -4.36
N ARG A 99 -20.43 -19.31 -3.47
CA ARG A 99 -21.00 -18.17 -2.72
C ARG A 99 -20.45 -18.16 -1.31
N HIS A 100 -19.79 -17.08 -0.92
CA HIS A 100 -19.31 -16.86 0.43
C HIS A 100 -20.37 -16.10 1.21
N LEU A 101 -20.88 -16.71 2.28
CA LEU A 101 -21.93 -16.16 3.13
C LEU A 101 -21.32 -15.41 4.31
N TYR A 102 -21.85 -14.23 4.58
CA TYR A 102 -21.45 -13.34 5.65
C TYR A 102 -22.65 -12.95 6.50
N ARG A 103 -22.44 -12.80 7.81
CA ARG A 103 -23.27 -11.94 8.64
C ARG A 103 -22.66 -10.55 8.63
N ILE A 104 -23.48 -9.53 8.47
CA ILE A 104 -23.01 -8.13 8.40
C ILE A 104 -23.43 -7.45 9.71
N VAL A 105 -22.48 -7.20 10.60
CA VAL A 105 -22.72 -6.75 11.99
C VAL A 105 -22.45 -5.26 12.11
N ASN A 106 -23.40 -4.48 12.60
CA ASN A 106 -23.19 -3.07 12.88
C ASN A 106 -22.30 -2.89 14.12
N VAL A 107 -21.29 -2.02 14.03
CA VAL A 107 -20.32 -1.81 15.12
C VAL A 107 -20.94 -1.18 16.36
N GLN A 108 -21.85 -0.22 16.19
CA GLN A 108 -22.46 0.47 17.34
C GLN A 108 -23.39 -0.45 18.13
N THR A 109 -24.15 -1.28 17.43
CA THR A 109 -25.27 -2.03 18.05
C THR A 109 -24.93 -3.50 18.32
N GLY A 110 -23.94 -4.06 17.64
CA GLY A 110 -23.68 -5.51 17.66
C GLY A 110 -24.77 -6.34 16.97
N LEU A 111 -25.73 -5.70 16.31
CA LEU A 111 -26.83 -6.35 15.61
C LEU A 111 -26.50 -6.57 14.13
N CYS A 112 -27.13 -7.59 13.54
CA CYS A 112 -26.91 -8.02 12.17
C CYS A 112 -27.87 -7.35 11.20
N LEU A 113 -27.41 -7.10 9.97
CA LEU A 113 -28.24 -6.69 8.84
C LEU A 113 -29.18 -7.84 8.46
N GLY A 114 -30.49 -7.62 8.56
CA GLY A 114 -31.50 -8.64 8.28
C GLY A 114 -32.53 -8.18 7.26
N ARG A 115 -32.93 -9.10 6.38
CA ARG A 115 -34.09 -8.94 5.49
C ARG A 115 -35.41 -9.17 6.24
N ILE A 116 -36.46 -8.44 5.84
CA ILE A 116 -37.84 -8.67 6.28
C ILE A 116 -38.71 -9.14 5.12
N ALA A 117 -39.68 -10.00 5.42
CA ALA A 117 -40.42 -10.74 4.41
C ALA A 117 -41.53 -9.94 3.70
N THR A 118 -42.09 -8.85 4.26
CA THR A 118 -43.13 -8.01 3.61
C THR A 118 -43.54 -6.78 4.43
N GLY A 119 -43.98 -5.68 3.77
CA GLY A 119 -44.83 -4.62 4.35
C GLY A 119 -44.18 -3.39 5.00
N GLY A 120 -42.85 -3.19 4.88
CA GLY A 120 -42.12 -2.09 5.50
C GLY A 120 -40.70 -1.91 4.93
N PRO A 121 -39.80 -1.14 5.59
CA PRO A 121 -38.41 -1.04 5.16
C PRO A 121 -37.79 -2.43 5.07
N GLN A 122 -37.27 -2.79 3.89
CA GLN A 122 -36.92 -4.17 3.55
C GLN A 122 -35.74 -4.72 4.35
N VAL A 123 -35.02 -3.85 5.08
CA VAL A 123 -33.82 -4.17 5.81
C VAL A 123 -33.82 -3.51 7.19
N GLN A 124 -33.56 -4.29 8.24
CA GLN A 124 -33.51 -3.85 9.64
C GLN A 124 -32.32 -4.47 10.37
N LEU A 125 -31.97 -3.89 11.51
CA LEU A 125 -31.09 -4.52 12.49
C LEU A 125 -31.83 -5.64 13.21
N ARG A 126 -31.19 -6.80 13.36
CA ARG A 126 -31.74 -7.99 14.03
C ARG A 126 -30.69 -8.65 14.90
N SER A 127 -31.09 -9.36 15.94
CA SER A 127 -30.15 -10.17 16.74
C SER A 127 -29.32 -11.11 15.85
N CYS A 128 -28.00 -11.08 16.02
CA CYS A 128 -27.09 -11.98 15.29
C CYS A 128 -27.20 -13.45 15.69
N THR A 129 -27.84 -13.75 16.83
CA THR A 129 -28.09 -15.13 17.29
C THR A 129 -29.31 -15.75 16.63
N ALA A 130 -30.18 -14.95 15.99
CA ALA A 130 -31.26 -15.50 15.20
C ALA A 130 -30.69 -16.33 14.04
N SER A 131 -31.32 -17.47 13.79
CA SER A 131 -30.94 -18.38 12.72
C SER A 131 -31.77 -18.11 11.47
N GLY A 132 -31.17 -18.35 10.30
CA GLY A 132 -31.89 -18.30 9.03
C GLY A 132 -31.14 -17.56 7.93
N ALA A 133 -31.51 -17.90 6.70
CA ALA A 133 -30.92 -17.33 5.49
C ALA A 133 -31.20 -15.81 5.34
N SER A 134 -32.17 -15.25 6.08
CA SER A 134 -32.51 -13.83 6.05
C SER A 134 -31.45 -12.91 6.67
N LEU A 135 -30.54 -13.46 7.49
CA LEU A 135 -29.45 -12.72 8.16
C LEU A 135 -28.09 -12.93 7.50
N THR A 136 -28.03 -13.79 6.49
CA THR A 136 -26.82 -14.10 5.75
C THR A 136 -26.87 -13.45 4.37
N TRP A 137 -25.77 -12.83 3.99
CA TRP A 137 -25.60 -12.13 2.74
C TRP A 137 -24.40 -12.71 1.98
N TYR A 138 -24.43 -12.64 0.65
CA TYR A 138 -23.24 -12.92 -0.15
C TYR A 138 -22.93 -11.74 -1.05
N ALA A 139 -21.63 -11.49 -1.24
CA ALA A 139 -21.16 -10.49 -2.18
C ALA A 139 -20.93 -11.15 -3.54
N GLN A 140 -21.49 -10.55 -4.59
CA GLN A 140 -21.26 -10.95 -5.97
C GLN A 140 -20.59 -9.80 -6.71
N LEU A 141 -19.53 -10.08 -7.46
CA LEU A 141 -18.85 -9.09 -8.28
C LEU A 141 -19.54 -9.00 -9.64
N PRO A 142 -19.90 -7.78 -10.11
CA PRO A 142 -20.37 -7.60 -11.48
C PRO A 142 -19.27 -8.00 -12.47
N LYS A 143 -19.66 -8.53 -13.63
CA LYS A 143 -18.72 -9.03 -14.65
C LYS A 143 -17.85 -7.93 -15.28
N TYR A 144 -18.34 -6.69 -15.34
CA TYR A 144 -17.73 -5.60 -16.12
C TYR A 144 -17.56 -4.29 -15.35
N ALA A 145 -17.87 -4.28 -14.05
CA ALA A 145 -17.90 -3.05 -13.27
C ALA A 145 -17.36 -3.27 -11.86
N GLY A 146 -16.62 -2.29 -11.34
CA GLY A 146 -16.16 -2.29 -9.95
C GLY A 146 -17.32 -2.25 -8.95
N GLY A 147 -17.00 -2.55 -7.68
CA GLY A 147 -17.99 -2.68 -6.61
C GLY A 147 -18.59 -4.08 -6.52
N LEU A 148 -19.52 -4.25 -5.59
CA LEU A 148 -20.14 -5.53 -5.26
C LEU A 148 -21.67 -5.40 -5.16
N TRP A 149 -22.37 -6.49 -5.47
CA TRP A 149 -23.78 -6.68 -5.17
C TRP A 149 -23.88 -7.45 -3.86
N LEU A 150 -24.52 -6.87 -2.84
CA LEU A 150 -24.88 -7.58 -1.62
C LEU A 150 -26.23 -8.23 -1.82
N ARG A 151 -26.28 -9.56 -1.79
CA ARG A 151 -27.51 -10.33 -1.98
C ARG A 151 -27.89 -11.08 -0.73
N ASN A 152 -29.18 -11.08 -0.42
CA ASN A 152 -29.69 -11.86 0.70
C ASN A 152 -29.74 -13.35 0.31
N ASN A 153 -29.29 -14.23 1.19
CA ASN A 153 -29.26 -15.67 0.91
C ASN A 153 -30.68 -16.28 0.82
N ALA A 154 -31.67 -15.76 1.55
CA ALA A 154 -33.03 -16.32 1.54
C ALA A 154 -33.79 -16.01 0.26
N SER A 155 -33.71 -14.77 -0.24
CA SER A 155 -34.52 -14.32 -1.40
C SER A 155 -33.72 -14.15 -2.67
N THR A 156 -32.39 -14.14 -2.61
CA THR A 156 -31.46 -13.81 -3.71
C THR A 156 -31.56 -12.37 -4.22
N GLU A 157 -32.42 -11.55 -3.61
CA GLU A 157 -32.60 -10.13 -3.92
C GLU A 157 -31.36 -9.32 -3.55
N CYS A 158 -31.06 -8.30 -4.36
CA CYS A 158 -29.95 -7.41 -4.16
C CYS A 158 -30.34 -6.25 -3.23
N LEU A 159 -29.45 -5.85 -2.33
CA LEU A 159 -29.55 -4.61 -1.60
C LEU A 159 -29.48 -3.42 -2.57
N ASN A 160 -30.49 -2.57 -2.57
CA ASN A 160 -30.59 -1.42 -3.47
C ASN A 160 -30.76 -0.13 -2.67
N GLY A 161 -29.87 0.83 -2.90
CA GLY A 161 -30.04 2.19 -2.44
C GLY A 161 -30.81 3.01 -3.47
N LEU A 162 -31.97 3.55 -3.07
CA LEU A 162 -32.79 4.33 -3.99
C LEU A 162 -32.11 5.68 -4.29
N TYR A 163 -31.89 5.96 -5.58
CA TYR A 163 -31.22 7.17 -6.05
C TYR A 163 -32.12 8.42 -6.09
N SER A 164 -33.38 8.32 -5.68
CA SER A 164 -34.27 9.49 -5.65
C SER A 164 -33.73 10.52 -4.66
N SER A 165 -33.46 11.72 -5.18
CA SER A 165 -32.88 12.86 -4.48
C SER A 165 -33.65 13.16 -3.19
N GLY A 166 -33.15 12.66 -2.05
CA GLY A 166 -33.70 12.95 -0.73
C GLY A 166 -34.25 11.75 0.05
N SER A 167 -34.44 10.57 -0.56
CA SER A 167 -34.88 9.39 0.21
C SER A 167 -33.70 8.66 0.84
N ALA A 168 -33.71 8.50 2.16
CA ALA A 168 -32.76 7.65 2.91
C ALA A 168 -33.12 6.15 2.82
N ALA A 169 -33.90 5.78 1.80
CA ALA A 169 -34.60 4.50 1.73
C ALA A 169 -33.73 3.42 1.07
N LEU A 170 -33.84 2.22 1.63
CA LEU A 170 -33.30 0.98 1.07
C LEU A 170 -34.46 0.11 0.60
N ASP A 171 -34.22 -0.60 -0.49
CA ASP A 171 -35.13 -1.62 -0.99
C ASP A 171 -34.36 -2.89 -1.36
N LEU A 172 -35.11 -3.96 -1.63
CA LEU A 172 -34.60 -5.19 -2.19
C LEU A 172 -35.13 -5.33 -3.61
N CYS A 173 -34.26 -5.60 -4.57
CA CYS A 173 -34.67 -5.75 -5.96
C CYS A 173 -34.19 -7.07 -6.57
N TYR A 174 -35.01 -7.60 -7.47
CA TYR A 174 -34.64 -8.71 -8.35
C TYR A 174 -33.78 -8.23 -9.52
N ASP A 175 -33.02 -9.17 -10.09
CA ASP A 175 -32.19 -8.92 -11.27
C ASP A 175 -33.04 -8.40 -12.44
N LEU A 176 -32.56 -7.32 -13.07
CA LEU A 176 -32.92 -7.01 -14.45
C LEU A 176 -31.75 -7.46 -15.32
N PRO A 177 -31.99 -8.23 -16.39
CA PRO A 177 -30.93 -8.91 -17.15
C PRO A 177 -29.91 -7.98 -17.85
N THR A 178 -30.09 -6.66 -17.83
CA THR A 178 -29.30 -5.73 -18.66
C THR A 178 -28.92 -4.40 -18.01
N GLY A 179 -29.29 -4.12 -16.76
CA GLY A 179 -29.15 -2.77 -16.17
C GLY A 179 -28.17 -2.69 -15.00
N GLU A 180 -26.96 -2.17 -15.23
CA GLU A 180 -26.02 -1.76 -14.16
C GLU A 180 -26.51 -0.50 -13.44
N SER A 181 -27.59 -0.60 -12.67
CA SER A 181 -28.09 0.56 -11.93
C SER A 181 -27.09 0.95 -10.82
N PRO A 182 -26.62 2.22 -10.77
CA PRO A 182 -25.69 2.69 -9.75
C PRO A 182 -26.17 2.47 -8.29
N GLY A 183 -27.49 2.38 -8.06
CA GLY A 183 -28.11 2.11 -6.76
C GLY A 183 -27.84 0.73 -6.17
N ARG A 184 -27.38 -0.21 -6.99
CA ARG A 184 -27.25 -1.62 -6.60
C ARG A 184 -25.80 -2.04 -6.35
N ARG A 185 -24.86 -1.18 -6.71
CA ARG A 185 -23.42 -1.43 -6.53
C ARG A 185 -22.96 -0.77 -5.25
N TRP A 186 -22.30 -1.57 -4.43
CA TRP A 186 -21.75 -1.15 -3.16
C TRP A 186 -20.23 -1.29 -3.18
N VAL A 187 -19.56 -0.60 -2.26
CA VAL A 187 -18.12 -0.66 -2.00
C VAL A 187 -17.88 -0.61 -0.51
N LEU A 188 -16.89 -1.36 -0.04
CA LEU A 188 -16.34 -1.17 1.29
C LEU A 188 -15.53 0.12 1.28
N ARG A 189 -15.97 1.10 2.08
CA ARG A 189 -15.35 2.43 2.19
C ARG A 189 -14.72 2.59 3.57
N THR A 190 -13.58 3.25 3.57
CA THR A 190 -12.89 3.72 4.78
C THR A 190 -12.70 5.24 4.79
N GLY A 191 -13.03 5.92 3.68
CA GLY A 191 -12.91 7.36 3.50
C GLY A 191 -14.06 8.01 2.70
N PRO A 192 -14.02 9.33 2.49
CA PRO A 192 -15.09 10.10 1.85
C PRO A 192 -15.11 10.00 0.32
N PHE A 193 -14.16 9.30 -0.30
CA PHE A 193 -14.11 9.03 -1.72
C PHE A 193 -13.70 7.58 -1.98
N GLN A 194 -13.86 7.13 -3.22
CA GLN A 194 -13.44 5.79 -3.61
C GLN A 194 -11.96 5.80 -4.00
N CYS A 195 -11.15 5.01 -3.31
CA CYS A 195 -9.75 4.75 -3.67
C CYS A 195 -9.72 3.74 -4.83
N ALA A 196 -9.45 4.21 -6.04
CA ALA A 196 -9.54 3.43 -7.28
C ALA A 196 -8.14 3.11 -7.84
N THR A 197 -7.29 2.50 -7.02
CA THR A 197 -5.96 2.00 -7.45
C THR A 197 -5.84 0.52 -7.17
N ASP A 198 -4.97 -0.17 -7.90
CA ASP A 198 -4.64 -1.54 -7.60
C ASP A 198 -3.88 -1.64 -6.26
N GLY A 199 -4.09 -2.74 -5.55
CA GLY A 199 -3.39 -3.03 -4.30
C GLY A 199 -4.14 -2.63 -3.03
N THR A 200 -3.53 -2.99 -1.91
CA THR A 200 -3.98 -2.63 -0.57
C THR A 200 -3.26 -1.35 -0.16
N VAL A 201 -3.96 -0.21 -0.16
CA VAL A 201 -3.33 1.11 -0.14
C VAL A 201 -4.10 2.14 0.69
N LEU A 202 -3.41 3.23 1.02
CA LEU A 202 -3.97 4.51 1.45
C LEU A 202 -3.94 5.47 0.25
N CYS A 203 -5.11 5.87 -0.26
CA CYS A 203 -5.23 6.99 -1.18
C CYS A 203 -5.37 8.30 -0.40
N VAL A 204 -4.77 9.37 -0.92
CA VAL A 204 -4.85 10.72 -0.37
C VAL A 204 -5.30 11.67 -1.48
N ARG A 205 -6.34 12.45 -1.20
CA ARG A 205 -6.89 13.49 -2.07
C ARG A 205 -7.15 14.75 -1.23
N PRO A 206 -6.15 15.63 -1.08
CA PRO A 206 -6.31 16.88 -0.38
C PRO A 206 -7.21 17.85 -1.17
N GLU A 207 -7.90 18.76 -0.48
CA GLU A 207 -8.75 19.77 -1.14
C GLU A 207 -7.93 20.80 -1.94
N GLN A 208 -6.68 21.01 -1.53
CA GLN A 208 -5.72 21.88 -2.20
C GLN A 208 -4.57 21.06 -2.76
N PRO A 209 -3.99 21.44 -3.91
CA PRO A 209 -2.81 20.79 -4.44
C PRO A 209 -1.67 20.79 -3.41
N ILE A 210 -0.92 19.69 -3.39
CA ILE A 210 0.33 19.57 -2.65
C ILE A 210 1.50 19.61 -3.64
N PHE A 211 2.70 19.86 -3.14
CA PHE A 211 3.89 20.07 -3.98
C PHE A 211 4.95 18.99 -3.76
N GLY A 212 4.82 18.21 -2.69
CA GLY A 212 5.73 17.13 -2.37
C GLY A 212 5.06 16.06 -1.52
N LEU A 213 5.69 14.89 -1.53
CA LEU A 213 5.25 13.70 -0.83
C LEU A 213 6.45 13.07 -0.14
N MET A 214 6.20 12.44 0.99
CA MET A 214 7.19 11.59 1.65
C MET A 214 6.45 10.40 2.22
N ASP A 215 6.95 9.20 1.98
CA ASP A 215 6.50 8.01 2.67
C ASP A 215 7.71 7.24 3.21
N THR A 216 7.52 6.54 4.31
CA THR A 216 8.59 5.80 4.99
C THR A 216 8.07 4.44 5.39
N TRP A 217 8.80 3.39 5.04
CA TRP A 217 8.49 2.02 5.46
C TRP A 217 9.76 1.20 5.64
N GLN A 218 9.61 0.06 6.30
CA GLN A 218 10.71 -0.86 6.55
C GLN A 218 10.90 -1.80 5.35
N GLN A 219 12.12 -1.88 4.81
CA GLN A 219 12.46 -2.88 3.80
C GLN A 219 12.75 -4.22 4.49
N GLN A 220 11.72 -5.03 4.66
CA GLN A 220 11.80 -6.32 5.37
C GLN A 220 11.90 -7.50 4.41
N VAL A 221 12.55 -8.56 4.87
CA VAL A 221 12.73 -9.79 4.08
C VAL A 221 11.36 -10.44 3.84
N ILE A 222 11.01 -10.62 2.57
CA ILE A 222 9.78 -11.32 2.16
C ILE A 222 10.12 -12.75 1.80
N SER A 223 9.39 -13.70 2.37
CA SER A 223 9.48 -15.11 2.03
C SER A 223 8.37 -15.52 1.08
N PHE A 224 8.74 -16.22 0.01
CA PHE A 224 7.82 -16.79 -0.95
C PHE A 224 7.80 -18.32 -0.82
N SER A 225 6.61 -18.91 -0.88
CA SER A 225 6.40 -20.35 -0.98
C SER A 225 5.80 -20.72 -2.34
N GLY A 226 6.32 -21.76 -2.99
CA GLY A 226 5.84 -22.23 -4.29
C GLY A 226 6.89 -22.09 -5.40
N ALA A 227 6.55 -22.57 -6.60
CA ALA A 227 7.41 -22.53 -7.78
C ALA A 227 7.01 -21.46 -8.81
N THR A 228 5.96 -20.70 -8.53
CA THR A 228 5.38 -19.71 -9.45
C THR A 228 6.03 -18.34 -9.24
N TYR A 229 6.07 -17.54 -10.30
CA TYR A 229 6.38 -16.11 -10.20
C TYR A 229 5.46 -15.44 -9.17
N SER A 230 6.02 -14.63 -8.30
CA SER A 230 5.29 -13.80 -7.35
C SER A 230 6.08 -12.54 -7.05
N ASN A 231 5.38 -11.43 -6.89
CA ASN A 231 5.97 -10.17 -6.47
C ASN A 231 5.19 -9.54 -5.32
N ILE A 232 5.91 -8.75 -4.52
CA ILE A 232 5.36 -7.79 -3.58
C ILE A 232 5.99 -6.44 -3.89
N LEU A 233 5.15 -5.42 -4.06
CA LEU A 233 5.56 -4.04 -4.31
C LEU A 233 5.09 -3.19 -3.13
N ASN A 234 5.99 -2.46 -2.50
CA ASN A 234 5.66 -1.36 -1.60
C ASN A 234 5.96 -0.06 -2.32
N PHE A 235 5.02 0.88 -2.34
CA PHE A 235 5.17 2.04 -3.19
C PHE A 235 4.50 3.29 -2.63
N LEU A 236 4.94 4.42 -3.16
CA LEU A 236 4.32 5.74 -3.16
C LEU A 236 4.06 6.12 -4.62
N ARG A 237 2.81 6.39 -4.98
CA ARG A 237 2.37 6.73 -6.33
C ARG A 237 1.67 8.08 -6.33
N TRP A 238 1.82 8.86 -7.39
CA TRP A 238 1.17 10.16 -7.52
C TRP A 238 0.88 10.54 -8.97
N GLY A 239 -0.18 11.33 -9.14
CA GLY A 239 -0.54 11.99 -10.40
C GLY A 239 -0.36 13.50 -10.29
N THR A 240 -0.03 14.15 -11.40
CA THR A 240 0.17 15.60 -11.43
C THR A 240 -1.08 16.32 -11.90
N LEU A 241 -1.12 17.63 -11.67
CA LEU A 241 -2.19 18.49 -12.15
C LEU A 241 -1.68 19.39 -13.26
N ASP A 242 -2.53 19.67 -14.24
CA ASP A 242 -2.29 20.67 -15.27
C ASP A 242 -2.41 22.12 -14.72
N GLY A 243 -2.19 23.10 -15.58
CA GLY A 243 -2.31 24.52 -15.21
C GLY A 243 -3.69 24.90 -14.66
N GLN A 244 -4.75 24.18 -15.03
CA GLN A 244 -6.15 24.40 -14.70
C GLN A 244 -6.60 23.63 -13.44
N GLY A 245 -5.77 22.74 -12.92
CA GLY A 245 -6.14 21.92 -11.76
C GLY A 245 -6.86 20.61 -12.11
N ALA A 246 -6.86 20.23 -13.39
CA ALA A 246 -7.33 18.92 -13.82
C ALA A 246 -6.16 17.92 -13.91
N ASN A 247 -6.50 16.64 -13.81
CA ASN A 247 -5.60 15.55 -14.18
C ASN A 247 -5.80 15.29 -15.68
N GLY A 248 -5.17 16.13 -16.51
CA GLY A 248 -5.46 16.27 -17.94
C GLY A 248 -4.75 15.24 -18.81
N LYS A 249 -3.56 14.78 -18.39
CA LYS A 249 -2.84 13.67 -19.02
C LYS A 249 -2.96 12.40 -18.17
N SER A 250 -2.58 11.28 -18.78
CA SER A 250 -2.58 9.96 -18.13
C SER A 250 -1.20 9.59 -17.61
N GLU A 251 -0.42 10.58 -17.17
CA GLU A 251 0.89 10.39 -16.57
C GLU A 251 0.77 10.02 -15.10
N GLU A 252 1.67 9.17 -14.64
CA GLU A 252 1.71 8.77 -13.26
C GLU A 252 3.11 8.27 -12.91
N PHE A 253 3.44 8.44 -11.64
CA PHE A 253 4.77 8.20 -11.11
C PHE A 253 4.65 7.25 -9.93
N GLU A 254 5.63 6.38 -9.78
CA GLU A 254 5.71 5.46 -8.64
C GLU A 254 7.14 5.47 -8.09
N PHE A 255 7.28 5.45 -6.78
CA PHE A 255 8.56 5.37 -6.10
C PHE A 255 8.45 4.32 -5.00
N GLY A 256 9.23 3.25 -5.08
CA GLY A 256 8.95 2.06 -4.29
C GLY A 256 10.12 1.12 -4.07
N TRP A 257 9.78 -0.02 -3.47
CA TRP A 257 10.65 -1.17 -3.27
C TRP A 257 9.90 -2.44 -3.63
N GLU A 258 10.59 -3.34 -4.29
CA GLU A 258 10.04 -4.60 -4.74
C GLU A 258 10.81 -5.80 -4.20
N SER A 259 10.08 -6.90 -4.04
CA SER A 259 10.64 -8.23 -3.86
C SER A 259 10.00 -9.14 -4.89
N ARG A 260 10.79 -9.66 -5.82
CA ARG A 260 10.37 -10.57 -6.89
C ARG A 260 10.94 -11.97 -6.66
N TYR A 261 10.11 -12.95 -6.94
CA TYR A 261 10.49 -14.36 -6.89
C TYR A 261 10.01 -15.06 -8.17
N SER A 262 10.93 -15.40 -9.07
CA SER A 262 10.64 -16.25 -10.25
C SER A 262 11.27 -17.64 -10.15
N SER A 263 12.41 -17.71 -9.48
CA SER A 263 13.26 -18.88 -9.22
C SER A 263 14.43 -18.36 -8.38
N ALA A 264 14.86 -19.05 -7.32
CA ALA A 264 15.97 -18.56 -6.48
C ALA A 264 17.21 -18.16 -7.34
N PRO A 265 17.88 -17.02 -7.06
CA PRO A 265 17.69 -16.11 -5.92
C PRO A 265 16.53 -15.11 -6.06
N ARG A 266 16.14 -14.47 -4.94
CA ARG A 266 15.13 -13.39 -4.91
C ARG A 266 15.77 -12.10 -5.42
N GLU A 267 15.00 -11.32 -6.16
CA GLU A 267 15.41 -9.98 -6.60
C GLU A 267 14.71 -8.95 -5.71
N GLU A 268 15.48 -8.12 -5.03
CA GLU A 268 14.98 -7.12 -4.09
C GLU A 268 15.69 -5.79 -4.34
N ASN A 269 14.93 -4.75 -4.66
CA ASN A 269 15.49 -3.44 -4.89
C ASN A 269 14.45 -2.32 -4.77
N ALA A 270 14.94 -1.13 -4.39
CA ALA A 270 14.22 0.11 -4.59
C ALA A 270 14.22 0.47 -6.07
N TYR A 271 13.19 1.19 -6.51
CA TYR A 271 12.98 1.60 -7.89
C TYR A 271 12.12 2.85 -7.94
N TRP A 272 12.12 3.54 -9.07
CA TRP A 272 11.07 4.49 -9.41
C TRP A 272 10.60 4.29 -10.86
N LEU A 273 9.40 4.79 -11.15
CA LEU A 273 8.74 4.72 -12.44
C LEU A 273 8.24 6.10 -12.86
N GLU A 274 8.27 6.34 -14.17
CA GLU A 274 7.43 7.34 -14.80
C GLU A 274 6.82 6.80 -16.09
N PHE A 275 5.51 6.96 -16.24
CA PHE A 275 4.82 6.49 -17.43
C PHE A 275 3.72 7.46 -17.84
N ASP A 276 3.43 7.45 -19.14
CA ASP A 276 2.38 8.23 -19.78
C ASP A 276 1.67 7.39 -20.84
N SER A 277 0.91 8.01 -21.74
CA SER A 277 0.23 7.28 -22.82
C SER A 277 1.17 6.66 -23.85
N SER A 278 2.43 7.10 -23.91
CA SER A 278 3.41 6.74 -24.96
C SER A 278 4.53 5.82 -24.47
N SER A 279 4.80 5.83 -23.17
CA SER A 279 6.00 5.23 -22.59
C SER A 279 5.80 4.76 -21.15
N TYR A 280 6.55 3.73 -20.77
CA TYR A 280 6.66 3.25 -19.39
C TYR A 280 8.13 3.06 -19.05
N GLU A 281 8.65 3.84 -18.12
CA GLU A 281 10.06 3.81 -17.73
C GLU A 281 10.21 3.33 -16.29
N TYR A 282 11.18 2.45 -16.08
CA TYR A 282 11.57 1.88 -14.80
C TYR A 282 13.05 2.16 -14.57
N HIS A 283 13.36 2.59 -13.35
CA HIS A 283 14.71 2.94 -12.93
C HIS A 283 15.02 2.21 -11.62
N SER A 284 16.03 1.36 -11.63
CA SER A 284 16.48 0.67 -10.43
C SER A 284 17.34 1.59 -9.57
N LEU A 285 17.15 1.52 -8.25
CA LEU A 285 18.03 2.15 -7.27
C LEU A 285 18.95 1.12 -6.60
N SER A 286 19.15 -0.06 -7.20
CA SER A 286 19.98 -1.12 -6.63
C SER A 286 21.44 -0.71 -6.34
N ASP A 287 21.94 0.32 -7.02
CA ASP A 287 23.28 0.89 -6.81
C ASP A 287 23.32 2.09 -5.85
N VAL A 288 22.14 2.57 -5.45
CA VAL A 288 22.03 3.55 -4.38
C VAL A 288 22.20 2.82 -3.04
N PRO A 289 22.98 3.37 -2.08
CA PRO A 289 23.13 2.74 -0.78
C PRO A 289 21.78 2.56 -0.06
N GLY A 290 21.47 1.34 0.38
CA GLY A 290 20.16 0.97 0.94
C GLY A 290 19.08 0.66 -0.11
N GLY A 291 19.37 0.82 -1.40
CA GLY A 291 18.44 0.55 -2.49
C GLY A 291 18.47 -0.90 -3.00
N SER A 292 19.34 -1.76 -2.48
CA SER A 292 19.39 -3.19 -2.81
C SER A 292 19.14 -4.07 -1.60
N GLY A 293 18.31 -5.12 -1.78
CA GLY A 293 17.97 -6.10 -0.75
C GLY A 293 16.95 -5.60 0.28
N ALA A 294 16.52 -6.51 1.14
CA ALA A 294 15.85 -6.17 2.40
C ALA A 294 16.87 -6.07 3.55
N ASP A 295 17.18 -4.85 3.98
CA ASP A 295 18.15 -4.59 5.06
C ASP A 295 17.50 -4.46 6.46
N GLY A 296 16.17 -4.53 6.53
CA GLY A 296 15.38 -4.39 7.75
C GLY A 296 15.34 -2.97 8.31
N ARG A 297 15.78 -1.94 7.58
CA ARG A 297 15.76 -0.55 8.03
C ARG A 297 14.54 0.18 7.49
N LEU A 298 14.20 1.28 8.16
CA LEU A 298 13.23 2.24 7.63
C LEU A 298 13.94 3.09 6.57
N HIS A 299 13.33 3.18 5.40
CA HIS A 299 13.77 4.04 4.31
C HIS A 299 12.76 5.14 4.05
N THR A 300 13.25 6.25 3.50
CA THR A 300 12.44 7.41 3.10
C THR A 300 12.41 7.55 1.58
N TYR A 301 11.21 7.65 1.03
CA TYR A 301 10.93 7.89 -0.38
C TYR A 301 10.26 9.26 -0.47
N MET A 302 11.02 10.25 -0.94
CA MET A 302 10.59 11.64 -0.93
C MET A 302 10.56 12.22 -2.35
N VAL A 303 9.54 13.01 -2.59
CA VAL A 303 9.24 13.74 -3.82
C VAL A 303 9.09 15.21 -3.44
N VAL A 304 9.84 16.09 -4.09
CA VAL A 304 9.77 17.55 -3.85
C VAL A 304 9.75 18.29 -5.19
N PRO A 305 9.19 19.51 -5.24
CA PRO A 305 9.17 20.26 -6.49
C PRO A 305 10.60 20.61 -6.93
N SER A 306 10.88 20.54 -8.23
CA SER A 306 12.12 21.04 -8.83
C SER A 306 11.91 22.41 -9.49
N GLU A 307 12.99 23.08 -9.87
CA GLU A 307 12.95 24.40 -10.51
C GLU A 307 12.25 24.40 -11.89
N ASN A 308 12.24 23.28 -12.61
CA ASN A 308 11.67 23.12 -13.94
C ASN A 308 10.22 22.58 -13.94
N SER A 309 9.48 22.75 -12.85
CA SER A 309 8.12 22.23 -12.68
C SER A 309 8.03 20.69 -12.78
N GLN A 310 9.13 20.00 -12.50
CA GLN A 310 9.19 18.54 -12.35
C GLN A 310 9.24 18.18 -10.86
N HIS A 311 9.46 16.91 -10.56
CA HIS A 311 9.69 16.42 -9.21
C HIS A 311 11.10 15.88 -9.06
N SER A 312 11.85 16.39 -8.09
CA SER A 312 13.10 15.77 -7.66
C SER A 312 12.81 14.65 -6.67
N LEU A 313 13.42 13.49 -6.91
CA LEU A 313 13.24 12.28 -6.12
C LEU A 313 14.42 12.10 -5.17
N TYR A 314 14.12 11.76 -3.91
CA TYR A 314 15.10 11.54 -2.85
C TYR A 314 14.88 10.18 -2.19
N PHE A 315 15.94 9.37 -2.15
CA PHE A 315 16.01 8.14 -1.36
C PHE A 315 16.87 8.40 -0.13
N ASP A 316 16.31 8.21 1.06
CA ASP A 316 16.98 8.48 2.35
C ASP A 316 17.63 9.88 2.41
N PHE A 317 16.93 10.88 1.85
CA PHE A 317 17.34 12.29 1.76
C PHE A 317 18.57 12.55 0.86
N ASN A 318 18.91 11.63 -0.04
CA ASN A 318 19.85 11.89 -1.12
C ASN A 318 19.10 11.97 -2.46
N PRO A 319 19.43 12.94 -3.33
CA PRO A 319 18.81 13.03 -4.65
C PRO A 319 19.18 11.79 -5.45
N VAL A 320 18.17 11.19 -6.08
CA VAL A 320 18.34 10.01 -6.94
C VAL A 320 17.89 10.27 -8.37
N ALA A 321 16.91 11.13 -8.61
CA ALA A 321 16.47 11.45 -9.97
C ALA A 321 15.66 12.76 -10.00
N THR A 322 15.28 13.18 -11.20
CA THR A 322 14.21 14.17 -11.42
C THR A 322 13.32 13.64 -12.53
N THR A 323 12.00 13.69 -12.32
CA THR A 323 11.02 13.26 -13.33
C THR A 323 11.17 14.08 -14.60
N THR A 324 10.73 13.52 -15.73
CA THR A 324 10.79 14.20 -17.02
C THR A 324 9.41 14.40 -17.65
N LYS A 325 8.40 13.67 -17.18
CA LYS A 325 7.04 13.66 -17.75
C LYS A 325 6.00 14.45 -16.97
N ALA A 326 6.33 15.05 -15.82
CA ALA A 326 5.35 15.72 -14.97
C ALA A 326 4.78 16.95 -15.70
N GLU A 327 3.46 17.14 -15.64
CA GLU A 327 2.82 18.32 -16.22
C GLU A 327 3.08 19.59 -15.41
N SER A 328 3.16 19.40 -14.10
CA SER A 328 3.59 20.42 -13.16
C SER A 328 4.13 19.78 -11.88
N ALA A 329 4.74 20.61 -11.03
CA ALA A 329 5.16 20.18 -9.71
C ALA A 329 3.99 19.99 -8.72
N ARG A 330 2.74 20.23 -9.14
CA ARG A 330 1.55 20.11 -8.29
C ARG A 330 0.97 18.70 -8.36
N ILE A 331 0.61 18.16 -7.21
CA ILE A 331 0.07 16.83 -7.02
C ILE A 331 -1.38 16.97 -6.53
N GLY A 332 -2.31 16.31 -7.22
CA GLY A 332 -3.73 16.32 -6.87
C GLY A 332 -4.17 15.10 -6.09
N GLU A 333 -3.53 13.96 -6.34
CA GLU A 333 -3.78 12.73 -5.62
C GLU A 333 -2.52 11.88 -5.51
N SER A 334 -2.47 11.09 -4.45
CA SER A 334 -1.41 10.13 -4.22
C SER A 334 -1.96 8.86 -3.59
N SER A 335 -1.17 7.80 -3.66
CA SER A 335 -1.44 6.58 -2.91
C SER A 335 -0.17 5.94 -2.40
N GLY A 336 -0.25 5.27 -1.27
CA GLY A 336 0.88 4.53 -0.70
C GLY A 336 0.41 3.22 -0.12
N GLY A 337 1.12 2.14 -0.39
CA GLY A 337 0.69 0.82 0.08
C GLY A 337 1.43 -0.33 -0.57
N LEU A 338 0.73 -1.46 -0.64
CA LEU A 338 1.27 -2.73 -1.06
C LEU A 338 0.45 -3.35 -2.19
N VAL A 339 1.13 -3.81 -3.24
CA VAL A 339 0.57 -4.75 -4.22
C VAL A 339 1.20 -6.11 -4.02
N ALA A 340 0.37 -7.14 -4.10
CA ALA A 340 0.78 -8.53 -4.01
C ALA A 340 0.09 -9.32 -5.12
N GLU A 341 0.88 -9.89 -6.03
CA GLU A 341 0.32 -10.74 -7.10
C GLU A 341 -0.19 -12.07 -6.54
N THR A 342 0.57 -12.70 -5.64
CA THR A 342 0.16 -13.95 -4.98
C THR A 342 0.25 -13.82 -3.45
N VAL A 343 -0.79 -13.25 -2.84
CA VAL A 343 -0.87 -13.01 -1.39
C VAL A 343 -0.68 -14.29 -0.58
N GLU A 344 -1.23 -15.44 -1.02
CA GLU A 344 -1.08 -16.70 -0.29
C GLU A 344 0.37 -17.17 -0.19
N ALA A 345 1.16 -16.92 -1.23
CA ALA A 345 2.54 -17.39 -1.34
C ALA A 345 3.54 -16.51 -0.60
N ALA A 346 3.19 -15.25 -0.32
CA ALA A 346 4.07 -14.30 0.35
C ALA A 346 3.88 -14.31 1.87
N ALA A 347 4.96 -14.23 2.62
CA ALA A 347 4.97 -14.04 4.07
C ALA A 347 6.03 -12.99 4.44
N PHE A 348 5.68 -12.12 5.39
CA PHE A 348 6.57 -11.08 5.87
C PHE A 348 6.46 -10.97 7.40
N PRO A 349 7.60 -10.72 8.10
CA PRO A 349 7.72 -10.91 9.54
C PRO A 349 7.03 -9.83 10.39
N ALA A 350 6.81 -8.63 9.84
CA ALA A 350 6.17 -7.52 10.52
C ALA A 350 5.20 -6.77 9.59
N PRO A 351 4.24 -5.99 10.10
CA PRO A 351 3.40 -5.15 9.26
C PRO A 351 4.25 -4.12 8.49
N PHE A 352 3.96 -3.93 7.20
CA PHE A 352 4.41 -2.74 6.49
C PHE A 352 3.66 -1.53 7.06
N GLN A 353 4.37 -0.48 7.44
CA GLN A 353 3.78 0.76 7.95
C GLN A 353 4.09 1.89 6.97
N HIS A 354 3.08 2.38 6.26
CA HIS A 354 3.17 3.53 5.37
C HIS A 354 2.86 4.80 6.16
N ARG A 355 3.85 5.67 6.32
CA ARG A 355 3.83 6.91 7.10
C ARG A 355 3.87 8.12 6.17
N MET A 356 2.85 8.23 5.32
CA MET A 356 2.78 9.29 4.33
C MET A 356 2.71 10.69 4.97
N GLN A 357 3.41 11.63 4.36
CA GLN A 357 3.38 13.06 4.64
C GLN A 357 3.28 13.86 3.36
N LEU A 358 2.64 15.01 3.46
CA LEU A 358 2.33 15.92 2.37
C LEU A 358 3.08 17.23 2.60
N PHE A 359 3.68 17.77 1.55
CA PHE A 359 4.24 19.11 1.54
C PHE A 359 3.24 20.06 0.88
N ASP A 360 2.58 20.89 1.68
CA ASP A 360 1.48 21.73 1.22
C ASP A 360 1.93 23.12 0.74
N GLY A 361 0.99 23.92 0.23
CA GLY A 361 1.26 25.27 -0.28
C GLY A 361 1.73 26.28 0.77
N ASN A 362 1.68 25.94 2.07
CA ASN A 362 2.25 26.76 3.14
C ASN A 362 3.72 26.41 3.40
N ASN A 363 4.32 25.54 2.58
CA ASN A 363 5.68 25.00 2.75
C ASN A 363 5.85 24.22 4.05
N VAL A 364 4.81 23.50 4.49
CA VAL A 364 4.85 22.68 5.70
C VAL A 364 4.65 21.22 5.35
N TRP A 365 5.51 20.37 5.94
CA TRP A 365 5.30 18.93 5.97
C TRP A 365 4.26 18.57 7.02
N ARG A 366 3.17 17.96 6.60
CA ARG A 366 2.09 17.50 7.49
C ARG A 366 1.65 16.09 7.16
N ARG A 367 0.97 15.47 8.11
CA ARG A 367 0.25 14.21 7.87
C ARG A 367 -1.05 14.48 7.08
N PRO A 368 -1.53 13.53 6.27
CA PRO A 368 -2.87 13.58 5.70
C PRO A 368 -3.93 13.66 6.80
N TRP A 369 -4.92 14.52 6.63
CA TRP A 369 -6.08 14.54 7.51
C TRP A 369 -6.99 13.34 7.23
N VAL A 370 -7.76 12.90 8.23
CA VAL A 370 -8.70 11.78 8.04
C VAL A 370 -9.72 12.07 6.95
N ALA A 371 -10.09 13.35 6.75
CA ALA A 371 -11.00 13.77 5.70
C ALA A 371 -10.38 13.72 4.28
N GLU A 372 -9.06 13.63 4.15
CA GLU A 372 -8.36 13.60 2.86
C GLU A 372 -8.02 12.19 2.40
N VAL A 373 -8.33 11.15 3.19
CA VAL A 373 -7.87 9.79 2.92
C VAL A 373 -9.00 8.79 2.69
N SER A 374 -8.69 7.75 1.93
CA SER A 374 -9.51 6.54 1.80
C SER A 374 -8.57 5.35 1.57
N THR A 375 -9.01 4.12 1.81
CA THR A 375 -8.22 2.91 1.53
C THR A 375 -8.87 2.07 0.45
N ASN A 376 -8.04 1.41 -0.36
CA ASN A 376 -8.48 0.25 -1.12
C ASN A 376 -7.89 -1.00 -0.48
N GLU A 377 -8.69 -2.06 -0.39
CA GLU A 377 -8.28 -3.33 0.19
C GLU A 377 -8.70 -4.41 -0.80
N VAL A 378 -7.73 -4.94 -1.54
CA VAL A 378 -7.99 -5.96 -2.56
C VAL A 378 -8.24 -7.33 -1.90
N TYR A 379 -7.54 -7.61 -0.80
CA TYR A 379 -7.61 -8.89 -0.09
C TYR A 379 -7.96 -8.72 1.40
N PRO A 380 -9.02 -7.99 1.78
CA PRO A 380 -9.35 -7.77 3.19
C PRO A 380 -9.74 -9.08 3.86
N CYS A 381 -9.14 -9.39 5.00
CA CYS A 381 -9.53 -10.57 5.77
C CYS A 381 -10.98 -10.50 6.25
N ASP A 382 -11.69 -11.63 6.10
CA ASP A 382 -13.08 -11.85 6.54
C ASP A 382 -14.13 -10.95 5.89
N ALA A 383 -13.75 -10.13 4.90
CA ALA A 383 -14.63 -9.26 4.16
C ALA A 383 -14.62 -9.58 2.66
N PRO A 384 -15.71 -9.27 1.92
CA PRO A 384 -15.69 -9.36 0.47
C PRO A 384 -14.74 -8.32 -0.12
N ARG A 385 -14.21 -8.61 -1.31
CA ARG A 385 -13.35 -7.68 -2.06
C ARG A 385 -14.18 -6.67 -2.88
N ASN A 386 -13.63 -5.48 -3.09
CA ASN A 386 -14.22 -4.42 -3.92
C ASN A 386 -14.00 -4.62 -5.43
N ALA A 387 -13.13 -5.55 -5.83
CA ALA A 387 -12.69 -5.74 -7.21
C ALA A 387 -12.69 -7.23 -7.62
N PRO A 388 -12.84 -7.54 -8.92
CA PRO A 388 -12.61 -8.89 -9.46
C PRO A 388 -11.20 -9.38 -9.11
N ALA A 389 -11.08 -10.57 -8.54
CA ALA A 389 -9.83 -11.29 -8.42
C ALA A 389 -10.09 -12.78 -8.69
N THR A 390 -9.06 -13.51 -9.06
CA THR A 390 -9.15 -14.97 -9.20
C THR A 390 -9.08 -15.62 -7.81
N GLY A 391 -9.80 -16.72 -7.59
CA GLY A 391 -9.67 -17.54 -6.38
C GLY A 391 -10.84 -17.51 -5.38
N GLY A 392 -10.64 -18.19 -4.24
CA GLY A 392 -11.63 -18.44 -3.19
C GLY A 392 -11.86 -17.26 -2.22
N PRO A 393 -12.37 -17.50 -1.00
CA PRO A 393 -12.67 -16.44 -0.04
C PRO A 393 -11.38 -15.77 0.47
N ASN A 394 -11.50 -14.49 0.88
CA ASN A 394 -10.42 -13.75 1.54
C ASN A 394 -10.27 -14.18 3.00
N THR A 395 -9.82 -15.41 3.21
CA THR A 395 -9.45 -15.96 4.51
C THR A 395 -7.94 -16.28 4.52
N PRO A 396 -7.29 -16.40 5.69
CA PRO A 396 -5.89 -16.82 5.75
C PRO A 396 -5.67 -18.13 4.93
N PRO A 397 -4.57 -18.25 4.16
CA PRO A 397 -3.46 -17.32 3.98
C PRO A 397 -3.65 -16.28 2.84
N ARG A 398 -4.83 -16.18 2.22
CA ARG A 398 -5.14 -15.36 1.03
C ARG A 398 -5.60 -13.92 1.33
N CYS A 399 -5.35 -13.44 2.55
CA CYS A 399 -5.85 -12.14 2.96
C CYS A 399 -4.81 -11.32 3.71
N LEU A 400 -5.03 -10.02 3.73
CA LEU A 400 -4.26 -9.00 4.41
C LEU A 400 -5.15 -8.30 5.43
N ASN A 401 -4.58 -8.04 6.60
CA ASN A 401 -5.14 -7.16 7.60
C ASN A 401 -4.63 -5.74 7.32
N THR A 402 -5.50 -4.76 7.48
CA THR A 402 -5.13 -3.35 7.39
C THR A 402 -5.57 -2.59 8.63
N SER A 403 -4.81 -1.59 9.04
CA SER A 403 -5.18 -0.70 10.14
C SER A 403 -4.69 0.71 9.87
N THR A 404 -5.61 1.67 9.84
CA THR A 404 -5.29 3.10 9.74
C THR A 404 -5.15 3.64 11.16
N VAL A 405 -3.95 4.03 11.54
CA VAL A 405 -3.65 4.53 12.88
C VAL A 405 -3.64 6.04 12.86
N LEU A 406 -4.40 6.65 13.77
CA LEU A 406 -4.49 8.10 13.90
C LEU A 406 -3.39 8.67 14.81
N LYS A 407 -2.96 9.89 14.51
CA LYS A 407 -2.02 10.62 15.35
C LYS A 407 -2.74 11.10 16.62
N ALA A 408 -2.33 10.57 17.77
CA ALA A 408 -2.87 10.99 19.06
C ALA A 408 -2.73 12.52 19.28
N GLY A 409 -3.81 13.17 19.70
CA GLY A 409 -3.85 14.60 20.01
C GLY A 409 -3.87 15.55 18.80
N ALA A 410 -3.87 15.04 17.55
CA ALA A 410 -3.92 15.89 16.37
C ALA A 410 -5.31 16.54 16.21
N THR A 411 -5.32 17.86 16.00
CA THR A 411 -6.52 18.64 15.65
C THR A 411 -6.22 19.50 14.43
N PRO A 412 -6.88 19.26 13.27
CA PRO A 412 -7.85 18.19 13.01
C PRO A 412 -7.23 16.77 13.07
N PRO A 413 -8.05 15.71 13.20
CA PRO A 413 -7.56 14.33 13.19
C PRO A 413 -6.74 14.02 11.93
N ALA A 414 -5.58 13.39 12.11
CA ALA A 414 -4.65 13.06 11.05
C ALA A 414 -4.20 11.60 11.11
N VAL A 415 -3.86 11.02 9.97
CA VAL A 415 -3.33 9.66 9.87
C VAL A 415 -1.85 9.65 10.23
N ASP A 416 -1.43 8.83 11.19
CA ASP A 416 -0.01 8.61 11.46
C ASP A 416 0.58 7.56 10.52
N TYR A 417 -0.13 6.45 10.29
CA TYR A 417 0.26 5.44 9.30
C TYR A 417 -0.88 4.51 8.90
N LEU A 418 -0.74 3.88 7.73
CA LEU A 418 -1.44 2.66 7.34
C LEU A 418 -0.54 1.46 7.63
N ALA A 419 -1.01 0.52 8.45
CA ALA A 419 -0.35 -0.76 8.66
C ALA A 419 -1.00 -1.85 7.80
N ILE A 420 -0.19 -2.63 7.09
CA ILE A 420 -0.61 -3.78 6.27
C ILE A 420 0.11 -5.03 6.81
N SER A 421 -0.65 -6.01 7.27
CA SER A 421 -0.11 -7.25 7.85
C SER A 421 -0.77 -8.50 7.27
N LYS A 422 -0.13 -9.66 7.44
CA LYS A 422 -0.73 -10.96 7.09
C LYS A 422 -1.13 -11.72 8.36
N PRO A 423 -2.33 -12.31 8.43
CA PRO A 423 -2.71 -13.15 9.56
C PRO A 423 -1.78 -14.37 9.67
N SER A 424 -1.25 -14.62 10.87
CA SER A 424 -0.51 -15.84 11.19
C SER A 424 0.62 -16.20 10.21
N SER A 425 1.42 -15.21 9.78
CA SER A 425 2.78 -15.54 9.33
C SER A 425 3.48 -16.09 10.56
N ALA A 426 3.65 -17.43 10.64
CA ALA A 426 4.51 -18.04 11.64
C ALA A 426 5.77 -17.19 11.74
N THR A 427 6.18 -16.86 12.96
CA THR A 427 7.37 -16.04 13.25
C THR A 427 8.54 -16.63 12.48
N LEU A 428 8.78 -16.11 11.27
CA LEU A 428 9.98 -16.44 10.55
C LEU A 428 11.07 -15.74 11.36
N HIS A 429 11.71 -16.50 12.24
CA HIS A 429 13.00 -16.14 12.82
C HIS A 429 14.05 -16.18 11.71
N THR A 430 13.87 -15.37 10.68
CA THR A 430 14.98 -14.88 9.88
C THR A 430 15.68 -13.88 10.76
N SER A 431 16.93 -14.16 11.10
CA SER A 431 17.83 -13.19 11.71
C SER A 431 17.78 -11.94 10.83
N VAL A 432 17.12 -10.88 11.30
CA VAL A 432 17.31 -9.54 10.75
C VAL A 432 18.83 -9.38 10.73
N PRO A 433 19.46 -9.10 9.57
CA PRO A 433 20.88 -8.83 9.53
C PRO A 433 21.15 -7.80 10.63
N ALA A 434 22.01 -8.13 11.59
CA ALA A 434 22.26 -7.23 12.72
C ALA A 434 22.52 -5.85 12.14
N ALA A 435 21.68 -4.87 12.52
CA ALA A 435 21.77 -3.51 12.00
C ALA A 435 23.24 -3.13 12.04
N GLN A 436 23.87 -3.02 10.87
CA GLN A 436 25.29 -2.72 10.83
C GLN A 436 25.43 -1.42 11.62
N LYS A 437 26.25 -1.44 12.67
CA LYS A 437 26.65 -0.23 13.36
C LYS A 437 27.34 0.61 12.30
N ASN A 438 26.57 1.46 11.62
CA ASN A 438 27.11 2.43 10.69
C ASN A 438 28.17 3.17 11.48
N GLY A 439 29.39 3.27 10.93
CA GLY A 439 30.38 4.17 11.48
C GLY A 439 29.73 5.55 11.49
N VAL A 440 29.39 6.05 12.67
CA VAL A 440 28.82 7.39 12.81
C VAL A 440 29.92 8.34 12.37
N VAL A 441 29.76 8.94 11.19
CA VAL A 441 30.63 10.01 10.75
C VAL A 441 30.23 11.23 11.59
N ASP A 442 30.97 11.51 12.66
CA ASP A 442 30.74 12.66 13.53
C ASP A 442 31.13 13.94 12.76
N ARG A 443 30.21 14.43 11.91
CA ARG A 443 30.47 15.52 10.97
C ARG A 443 29.16 16.22 10.56
N ILE A 444 29.25 17.53 10.35
CA ILE A 444 28.26 18.31 9.59
C ILE A 444 28.59 18.21 8.10
N TYR A 445 27.68 17.69 7.28
CA TYR A 445 27.84 17.55 5.83
C TYR A 445 26.73 18.31 5.11
N ASN A 446 27.08 19.22 4.20
CA ASN A 446 26.14 20.12 3.52
C ASN A 446 25.18 20.85 4.50
N GLY A 447 25.66 21.17 5.71
CA GLY A 447 24.85 21.80 6.77
C GLY A 447 24.09 20.83 7.67
N VAL A 448 24.10 19.53 7.37
CA VAL A 448 23.33 18.51 8.10
C VAL A 448 24.19 17.80 9.13
N ASP A 449 23.74 17.79 10.38
CA ASP A 449 24.31 16.95 11.44
C ASP A 449 24.02 15.47 11.16
N GLN A 450 25.06 14.72 10.75
CA GLN A 450 24.93 13.31 10.36
C GLN A 450 24.63 12.39 11.54
N ARG A 451 25.00 12.77 12.77
CA ARG A 451 24.70 11.98 13.97
C ARG A 451 23.25 12.17 14.37
N ALA A 452 22.76 13.41 14.36
CA ALA A 452 21.34 13.70 14.56
C ALA A 452 20.50 13.01 13.49
N LEU A 453 20.93 13.05 12.22
CA LEU A 453 20.26 12.35 11.13
C LEU A 453 20.23 10.83 11.32
N ALA A 454 21.35 10.19 11.64
CA ALA A 454 21.40 8.75 11.89
C ALA A 454 20.43 8.33 13.00
N ASN A 455 20.44 9.07 14.11
CA ASN A 455 19.56 8.81 15.25
C ASN A 455 18.10 9.00 14.86
N CYS A 456 17.80 10.06 14.11
CA CYS A 456 16.45 10.32 13.66
C CYS A 456 15.95 9.24 12.68
N MET A 457 16.77 8.83 11.70
CA MET A 457 16.43 7.74 10.77
C MET A 457 16.19 6.39 11.48
N ALA A 458 16.88 6.14 12.60
CA ALA A 458 16.67 4.93 13.37
C ALA A 458 15.36 4.93 14.18
N VAL A 459 14.83 6.11 14.53
CA VAL A 459 13.69 6.25 15.46
C VAL A 459 12.42 6.71 14.76
N ASN A 460 12.50 7.76 13.94
CA ASN A 460 11.36 8.38 13.27
C ASN A 460 11.79 9.17 12.01
N PRO A 461 12.12 8.49 10.89
CA PRO A 461 12.52 9.12 9.62
C PRO A 461 11.60 10.25 9.18
N GLY A 462 10.30 10.07 9.37
CA GLY A 462 9.29 11.07 8.99
C GLY A 462 9.42 12.40 9.74
N ARG A 463 10.12 12.48 10.86
CA ARG A 463 10.34 13.75 11.57
C ARG A 463 11.68 14.39 11.30
N CYS A 464 12.57 13.75 10.55
CA CYS A 464 13.95 14.24 10.43
C CYS A 464 14.03 15.62 9.78
N LEU A 465 13.12 15.97 8.88
CA LEU A 465 13.06 17.31 8.29
C LEU A 465 12.84 18.42 9.32
N GLN A 466 12.14 18.10 10.42
CA GLN A 466 11.85 19.03 11.51
C GLN A 466 12.92 18.95 12.61
N ASP A 467 13.34 17.74 12.94
CA ASP A 467 14.15 17.47 14.12
C ASP A 467 15.68 17.54 13.83
N VAL A 468 16.11 17.45 12.56
CA VAL A 468 17.53 17.48 12.17
C VAL A 468 17.89 18.84 11.57
N PRO A 469 18.71 19.66 12.26
CA PRO A 469 19.13 20.95 11.75
C PRO A 469 19.85 20.85 10.39
N GLY A 470 19.50 21.76 9.48
CA GLY A 470 20.10 21.88 8.15
C GLY A 470 19.59 20.88 7.10
N LEU A 471 18.79 19.87 7.49
CA LEU A 471 18.31 18.85 6.56
C LEU A 471 17.36 19.44 5.51
N ALA A 472 16.40 20.26 5.95
CA ALA A 472 15.45 20.91 5.06
C ALA A 472 16.15 21.83 4.05
N GLU A 473 17.14 22.60 4.50
CA GLU A 473 17.94 23.49 3.65
C GLU A 473 18.80 22.69 2.66
N CYS A 474 19.36 21.56 3.08
CA CYS A 474 20.14 20.69 2.20
C CYS A 474 19.29 20.08 1.07
N ILE A 475 18.07 19.61 1.39
CA ILE A 475 17.11 19.08 0.41
C ILE A 475 16.64 20.19 -0.52
N LYS A 476 16.29 21.36 0.02
CA LYS A 476 15.91 22.53 -0.78
C LYS A 476 17.02 22.97 -1.74
N ALA A 477 18.29 22.79 -1.36
CA ALA A 477 19.43 23.08 -2.20
C ALA A 477 19.79 21.96 -3.20
N HIS A 478 18.97 20.90 -3.28
CA HIS A 478 19.18 19.74 -4.15
C HIS A 478 20.52 19.03 -3.96
N LYS A 479 20.96 18.88 -2.71
CA LYS A 479 22.24 18.25 -2.35
C LYS A 479 22.05 16.86 -1.76
N SER A 480 23.11 16.05 -1.77
CA SER A 480 23.18 14.86 -0.91
C SER A 480 23.24 15.27 0.56
N CYS A 481 22.31 14.76 1.38
CA CYS A 481 22.18 15.17 2.78
C CYS A 481 22.52 14.05 3.77
N ASN A 482 22.57 12.81 3.31
CA ASN A 482 22.75 11.64 4.17
C ASN A 482 23.98 10.84 3.75
N LEU A 483 25.03 10.87 4.57
CA LEU A 483 26.22 10.04 4.42
C LEU A 483 26.09 8.71 5.17
N THR A 484 25.16 8.60 6.11
CA THR A 484 24.99 7.42 6.98
C THR A 484 24.44 6.22 6.20
N SER A 485 23.76 6.47 5.08
CA SER A 485 23.34 5.43 4.13
C SER A 485 24.50 4.83 3.35
N ARG A 486 25.65 5.51 3.22
CA ARG A 486 26.77 5.09 2.34
C ARG A 486 27.60 3.89 2.85
N HIS A 487 27.43 3.49 4.11
CA HIS A 487 28.31 2.52 4.77
C HIS A 487 27.63 1.20 5.12
N SER A 488 27.01 0.53 4.14
CA SER A 488 26.63 -0.89 4.19
C SER A 488 25.97 -1.22 2.86
N LEU A 489 26.63 -1.92 1.93
CA LEU A 489 26.73 -3.38 1.91
C LEU A 489 27.97 -3.78 1.10
N LYS A 490 28.71 -4.82 1.53
CA LYS A 490 29.44 -5.64 0.56
C LYS A 490 28.37 -6.21 -0.37
N ARG A 491 28.29 -5.64 -1.59
CA ARG A 491 27.44 -6.12 -2.67
C ARG A 491 27.53 -7.63 -2.68
N ARG A 492 26.41 -8.32 -2.46
CA ARG A 492 26.39 -9.78 -2.48
C ARG A 492 26.54 -10.17 -3.95
N THR A 493 27.78 -10.19 -4.42
CA THR A 493 28.20 -10.66 -5.74
C THR A 493 28.05 -12.17 -5.78
N THR A 494 26.81 -12.65 -5.75
CA THR A 494 26.51 -14.06 -6.00
C THR A 494 25.98 -14.28 -7.41
N ASP A 495 25.72 -13.21 -8.16
CA ASP A 495 25.27 -13.33 -9.53
C ASP A 495 26.46 -13.46 -10.46
N ALA A 496 26.45 -14.52 -11.26
CA ALA A 496 27.44 -14.73 -12.29
C ALA A 496 27.33 -13.60 -13.33
N PRO A 497 28.47 -13.07 -13.83
CA PRO A 497 28.46 -12.14 -14.95
C PRO A 497 27.56 -12.65 -16.08
N LEU A 498 26.91 -11.75 -16.80
CA LEU A 498 26.21 -12.09 -18.03
C LEU A 498 27.25 -12.53 -19.06
N GLY A 499 27.43 -13.85 -19.15
CA GLY A 499 28.46 -14.47 -19.98
C GLY A 499 27.99 -14.77 -21.41
N SER A 500 26.69 -14.67 -21.69
CA SER A 500 26.12 -14.96 -23.02
C SER A 500 24.88 -14.14 -23.34
N GLU A 501 24.66 -13.90 -24.62
CA GLU A 501 23.44 -13.31 -25.19
C GLU A 501 22.17 -14.07 -24.74
N GLN A 502 22.22 -15.40 -24.72
CA GLN A 502 21.12 -16.26 -24.28
C GLN A 502 20.71 -16.00 -22.82
N GLN A 503 21.68 -15.68 -21.96
CA GLN A 503 21.41 -15.33 -20.57
C GLN A 503 20.69 -13.97 -20.46
N ALA A 504 21.11 -12.99 -21.27
CA ALA A 504 20.45 -11.68 -21.34
C ALA A 504 19.01 -11.79 -21.84
N LEU A 505 18.77 -12.58 -22.90
CA LEU A 505 17.43 -12.86 -23.42
C LEU A 505 16.54 -13.57 -22.37
N LYS A 506 17.12 -14.49 -21.59
CA LYS A 506 16.39 -15.16 -20.50
C LYS A 506 15.99 -14.19 -19.39
N LEU A 507 16.86 -13.25 -19.03
CA LEU A 507 16.53 -12.20 -18.06
C LEU A 507 15.50 -11.21 -18.60
N ALA A 508 15.66 -10.76 -19.84
CA ALA A 508 14.69 -9.91 -20.52
C ALA A 508 13.29 -10.53 -20.52
N ARG A 509 13.18 -11.81 -20.87
CA ARG A 509 11.91 -12.55 -20.85
C ARG A 509 11.30 -12.67 -19.44
N ARG A 510 12.10 -12.62 -18.38
CA ARG A 510 11.61 -12.61 -16.98
C ARG A 510 11.21 -11.22 -16.51
N ALA A 511 11.85 -10.18 -17.04
CA ALA A 511 11.62 -8.79 -16.66
C ALA A 511 10.35 -8.20 -17.28
N ILE A 512 9.83 -8.79 -18.35
CA ILE A 512 8.67 -8.26 -19.09
C ILE A 512 7.48 -9.23 -19.09
N VAL A 513 6.27 -8.67 -19.11
CA VAL A 513 5.04 -9.41 -19.34
C VAL A 513 4.55 -9.13 -20.76
N LEU A 514 4.61 -10.12 -21.64
CA LEU A 514 4.18 -9.99 -23.04
C LEU A 514 2.64 -9.87 -23.16
N SER A 515 2.20 -9.24 -24.24
CA SER A 515 0.77 -9.16 -24.58
C SER A 515 0.32 -10.43 -25.31
N GLY A 516 -0.64 -11.15 -24.72
CA GLY A 516 -1.22 -12.36 -25.32
C GLY A 516 -0.22 -13.51 -25.46
N ASP A 517 -0.44 -14.36 -26.47
CA ASP A 517 0.43 -15.52 -26.78
C ASP A 517 1.65 -15.15 -27.64
N THR A 518 2.04 -13.88 -27.67
CA THR A 518 3.15 -13.41 -28.52
C THR A 518 4.46 -14.05 -28.06
N PRO A 519 5.20 -14.76 -28.93
CA PRO A 519 6.48 -15.34 -28.56
C PRO A 519 7.56 -14.26 -28.44
N PHE A 520 8.46 -14.44 -27.46
CA PHE A 520 9.69 -13.66 -27.32
C PHE A 520 10.70 -14.14 -28.39
N ALA A 521 10.75 -13.52 -29.57
CA ALA A 521 11.45 -14.12 -30.71
C ALA A 521 12.35 -13.18 -31.53
N ALA A 522 12.26 -11.86 -31.38
CA ALA A 522 12.97 -10.90 -32.23
C ALA A 522 13.82 -9.87 -31.46
N ALA A 523 14.25 -10.22 -30.24
CA ALA A 523 15.03 -9.32 -29.41
C ALA A 523 16.49 -9.19 -29.90
N LYS A 524 17.00 -7.96 -30.01
CA LYS A 524 18.41 -7.67 -30.26
C LYS A 524 19.13 -7.50 -28.93
N VAL A 525 20.40 -7.90 -28.88
CA VAL A 525 21.26 -7.72 -27.71
C VAL A 525 22.47 -6.90 -28.08
N HIS A 526 22.65 -5.79 -27.38
CA HIS A 526 23.75 -4.84 -27.58
C HIS A 526 24.59 -4.77 -26.30
N VAL A 527 25.90 -4.57 -26.45
CA VAL A 527 26.78 -4.21 -25.34
C VAL A 527 27.15 -2.74 -25.53
N VAL A 528 26.76 -1.91 -24.58
CA VAL A 528 26.89 -0.45 -24.66
C VAL A 528 27.56 0.04 -23.39
N SER A 529 28.43 1.05 -23.48
CA SER A 529 28.98 1.66 -22.25
C SER A 529 27.86 2.32 -21.45
N ALA A 530 27.92 2.30 -20.12
CA ALA A 530 26.90 2.96 -19.30
C ALA A 530 26.79 4.47 -19.58
N GLU A 531 27.90 5.14 -19.87
CA GLU A 531 27.93 6.56 -20.26
C GLU A 531 27.16 6.83 -21.56
N GLU A 532 27.40 6.01 -22.59
CA GLU A 532 26.69 6.12 -23.86
C GLU A 532 25.19 5.83 -23.71
N TYR A 533 24.85 4.78 -22.97
CA TYR A 533 23.46 4.45 -22.66
C TYR A 533 22.78 5.59 -21.92
N ALA A 534 23.42 6.13 -20.88
CA ALA A 534 22.91 7.24 -20.09
C ALA A 534 22.62 8.48 -20.94
N ARG A 535 23.48 8.77 -21.93
CA ARG A 535 23.28 9.88 -22.87
C ARG A 535 22.09 9.62 -23.80
N VAL A 536 21.99 8.41 -24.37
CA VAL A 536 20.94 8.06 -25.35
C VAL A 536 19.58 7.94 -24.69
N ALA A 537 19.51 7.31 -23.51
CA ALA A 537 18.29 7.12 -22.75
C ALA A 537 17.95 8.28 -21.80
N SER A 538 18.78 9.33 -21.75
CA SER A 538 18.62 10.46 -20.83
C SER A 538 18.53 10.06 -19.34
N VAL A 539 19.22 8.98 -18.95
CA VAL A 539 19.23 8.45 -17.57
C VAL A 539 20.47 8.97 -16.84
N SER A 540 20.31 10.03 -16.05
CA SER A 540 21.41 10.69 -15.33
C SER A 540 22.23 9.76 -14.44
N ASP A 541 21.57 8.78 -13.82
CA ASP A 541 22.15 7.99 -12.72
C ASP A 541 23.24 7.04 -13.20
N LEU A 542 23.21 6.70 -14.49
CA LEU A 542 24.16 5.79 -15.13
C LEU A 542 25.41 6.51 -15.68
N GLN A 543 25.42 7.84 -15.77
CA GLN A 543 26.53 8.61 -16.37
C GLN A 543 27.87 8.42 -15.66
N SER A 544 27.84 8.11 -14.36
CA SER A 544 29.05 7.92 -13.54
C SER A 544 29.59 6.49 -13.55
N SER A 545 28.84 5.54 -14.14
CA SER A 545 29.24 4.14 -14.21
C SER A 545 30.25 3.93 -15.33
N LYS A 546 31.34 3.21 -15.01
CA LYS A 546 32.36 2.78 -16.00
C LYS A 546 32.11 1.37 -16.54
N GLU A 547 30.99 0.77 -16.15
CA GLU A 547 30.66 -0.61 -16.51
C GLU A 547 29.93 -0.65 -17.85
N ASP A 548 30.22 -1.67 -18.66
CA ASP A 548 29.37 -1.99 -19.81
C ASP A 548 28.00 -2.47 -19.34
N LEU A 549 26.98 -2.13 -20.11
CA LEU A 549 25.62 -2.62 -19.97
C LEU A 549 25.30 -3.60 -21.10
N ILE A 550 24.45 -4.57 -20.80
CA ILE A 550 23.81 -5.40 -21.81
C ILE A 550 22.41 -4.85 -22.02
N VAL A 551 22.14 -4.36 -23.23
CA VAL A 551 20.85 -3.81 -23.61
C VAL A 551 20.12 -4.84 -24.47
N VAL A 552 18.91 -5.22 -24.06
CA VAL A 552 18.03 -6.07 -24.84
C VAL A 552 16.87 -5.23 -25.36
N SER A 553 16.75 -5.11 -26.68
CA SER A 553 15.69 -4.35 -27.34
C SER A 553 14.78 -5.25 -28.15
N GLY A 554 13.50 -4.89 -28.26
CA GLY A 554 12.52 -5.64 -29.05
C GLY A 554 11.36 -4.75 -29.49
N SER A 555 10.55 -5.27 -30.40
CA SER A 555 9.40 -4.54 -30.99
C SER A 555 8.05 -5.15 -30.61
N GLU A 556 8.08 -6.30 -29.94
CA GLU A 556 6.92 -7.04 -29.50
C GLU A 556 6.09 -6.23 -28.49
N PRO A 557 4.75 -6.38 -28.48
CA PRO A 557 3.89 -5.67 -27.55
C PRO A 557 4.07 -6.20 -26.12
N VAL A 558 4.47 -5.32 -25.20
CA VAL A 558 4.68 -5.61 -23.77
C VAL A 558 3.62 -4.91 -22.93
N ARG A 559 3.05 -5.61 -21.94
CA ARG A 559 2.03 -5.02 -21.06
C ARG A 559 2.64 -4.25 -19.90
N SER A 560 3.63 -4.84 -19.23
CA SER A 560 4.16 -4.28 -17.99
C SER A 560 5.52 -4.87 -17.62
N LEU A 561 6.30 -4.14 -16.82
CA LEU A 561 7.48 -4.65 -16.11
C LEU A 561 7.16 -5.19 -14.71
N LEU A 562 6.07 -4.71 -14.11
CA LEU A 562 5.65 -5.05 -12.74
C LEU A 562 4.42 -5.96 -12.70
N GLY A 563 3.94 -6.41 -13.87
CA GLY A 563 2.77 -7.28 -13.99
C GLY A 563 1.42 -6.61 -13.71
N ARG A 564 1.37 -5.27 -13.62
CA ARG A 564 0.16 -4.51 -13.25
C ARG A 564 -0.43 -3.69 -14.37
N GLU A 565 0.40 -3.19 -15.28
CA GLU A 565 -0.08 -2.30 -16.34
C GLU A 565 -0.86 -3.11 -17.39
N VAL A 566 -2.05 -2.61 -17.70
CA VAL A 566 -2.99 -3.28 -18.62
C VAL A 566 -2.72 -2.85 -20.05
N ARG A 567 -2.16 -1.65 -20.26
CA ARG A 567 -1.87 -1.09 -21.57
C ARG A 567 -0.75 -1.86 -22.26
N GLY A 568 -0.95 -2.18 -23.53
CA GLY A 568 0.11 -2.73 -24.37
C GLY A 568 0.98 -1.61 -24.89
N HIS A 569 2.29 -1.75 -24.73
CA HIS A 569 3.33 -0.88 -25.25
C HIS A 569 4.03 -1.57 -26.42
N SER A 570 4.16 -0.87 -27.55
CA SER A 570 4.87 -1.39 -28.72
C SER A 570 6.38 -1.23 -28.53
N GLY A 571 7.07 -2.35 -28.29
CA GLY A 571 8.52 -2.39 -28.15
C GLY A 571 9.04 -2.11 -26.74
N TYR A 572 10.31 -2.44 -26.55
CA TYR A 572 10.99 -2.34 -25.25
C TYR A 572 12.50 -2.21 -25.42
N ASN A 573 13.13 -1.57 -24.42
CA ASN A 573 14.56 -1.57 -24.19
C ASN A 573 14.82 -1.89 -22.71
N LEU A 574 15.65 -2.89 -22.43
CA LEU A 574 16.00 -3.31 -21.09
C LEU A 574 17.51 -3.25 -20.93
N ALA A 575 18.01 -2.43 -20.01
CA ALA A 575 19.43 -2.35 -19.70
C ALA A 575 19.77 -3.12 -18.43
N PHE A 576 20.58 -4.15 -18.61
CA PHE A 576 21.10 -4.97 -17.54
C PHE A 576 22.56 -4.62 -17.27
N ARG A 577 22.93 -4.66 -16.01
CA ARG A 577 24.32 -4.62 -15.60
C ARG A 577 25.05 -5.88 -16.10
N LYS A 578 26.19 -5.74 -16.79
CA LYS A 578 26.92 -6.88 -17.33
C LYS A 578 27.51 -7.79 -16.24
N SER A 579 28.01 -7.23 -15.13
CA SER A 579 28.64 -8.01 -14.06
C SER A 579 27.67 -8.79 -13.17
N THR A 580 26.42 -8.36 -13.05
CA THR A 580 25.44 -8.98 -12.13
C THR A 580 24.17 -9.46 -12.80
N GLY A 581 23.87 -9.00 -14.02
CA GLY A 581 22.58 -9.23 -14.66
C GLY A 581 21.42 -8.46 -14.03
N SER A 582 21.67 -7.54 -13.11
CA SER A 582 20.60 -6.73 -12.50
C SER A 582 20.00 -5.77 -13.52
N LEU A 583 18.67 -5.68 -13.59
CA LEU A 583 17.99 -4.68 -14.39
C LEU A 583 18.24 -3.29 -13.79
N LEU A 584 18.82 -2.38 -14.57
CA LEU A 584 19.10 -1.01 -14.13
C LEU A 584 18.09 -0.01 -14.65
N HIS A 585 17.69 -0.18 -15.92
CA HIS A 585 16.71 0.68 -16.56
C HIS A 585 15.89 -0.15 -17.55
N ALA A 586 14.63 0.21 -17.72
CA ALA A 586 13.80 -0.34 -18.76
C ALA A 586 12.82 0.71 -19.28
N CYS A 587 12.63 0.75 -20.58
CA CYS A 587 11.65 1.57 -21.25
C CYS A 587 10.76 0.68 -22.11
N LEU A 588 9.44 0.84 -22.01
CA LEU A 588 8.45 0.21 -22.89
C LEU A 588 7.72 1.28 -23.72
N GLY A 589 7.48 1.02 -25.00
CA GLY A 589 6.66 1.86 -25.87
C GLY A 589 7.44 2.62 -26.95
N ALA A 590 6.69 3.41 -27.73
CA ALA A 590 7.20 4.05 -28.94
C ALA A 590 8.16 5.21 -28.68
N ALA A 591 8.13 5.80 -27.47
CA ALA A 591 9.05 6.87 -27.11
C ALA A 591 10.39 6.35 -26.56
N CYS A 592 10.61 5.03 -26.53
CA CYS A 592 11.87 4.48 -26.08
C CYS A 592 13.00 4.82 -27.03
N PRO A 593 14.18 5.16 -26.50
CA PRO A 593 15.32 5.58 -27.31
C PRO A 593 15.79 4.45 -28.23
N ASP A 594 16.21 4.74 -29.46
CA ASP A 594 16.84 3.72 -30.29
C ASP A 594 18.28 3.50 -29.84
N ILE A 595 18.63 2.25 -29.52
CA ILE A 595 19.95 1.85 -28.98
C ILE A 595 20.60 0.86 -29.96
N SER A 596 20.53 1.19 -31.25
CA SER A 596 21.05 0.41 -32.37
C SER A 596 22.53 0.66 -32.65
#